data_AF-A0A917V802-F1
#
_entry.id   AF-A0A917V802-F1
#
_cell.length_a   1.000
_cell.length_b   1.000
_cell.length_c   1.000
_cell.angle_alpha   90.00
_cell.angle_beta   90.00
_cell.angle_gamma   90.00
#
_symmetry.space_group_name_H-M   'P 1'
#
loop_
_entity.id
_entity.type
_entity.pdbx_description
1 polymer ?
#
loop_
_entity_poly.entity_id
_entity_poly.type
_entity_poly.pdbx_seq_one_letter_code
_entity_poly.pdbx_strand_id
1 'polypeptide(L)'
;MPPLLAALALLLAFLAASVPARVGAQTLTADPPPLMPIPVAPAPVSPERETLVVGIAEMPPYAIAMEDGAWSGAAVDLWRMTAEELGLDYELVAAQGRALAQGVADGSFDLALPLVASAEAERAVDLTVAIEAAPVGVARMRTNGILEVVRNLLGVQFLIIVATLSVLLLVVGAIIWVIERRRNETQFSPGIVRGLGDGFWWAGVTLTTIGYGDKAPVTLAGRAVAMIWMLVGLVVSAALTASLVTLAGVGDGTQRIVLPEDLRGERVGVVPGSAVAGLLDDAGIAHEPVDTVEAGLEAVRSGRLDAFAGPAPTLSAAVSGRLVVEETRIRPLHVTVAAPEGSSLVETLDRAFLDRLAGPGWLELRRRYGAGE
;
A
#
# COMPACT_ATOMS: atom_id res chain seq x y z
N MET A 1 -32.59 26.62 -17.90
CA MET A 1 -31.44 27.01 -17.04
C MET A 1 -30.18 26.54 -17.74
N PRO A 2 -29.19 27.40 -18.00
CA PRO A 2 -28.14 27.06 -18.95
C PRO A 2 -27.16 26.04 -18.32
N PRO A 3 -26.67 25.07 -19.13
CA PRO A 3 -25.76 23.99 -18.70
C PRO A 3 -24.41 24.50 -18.16
N LEU A 4 -24.08 25.78 -18.42
CA LEU A 4 -22.88 26.46 -17.94
C LEU A 4 -22.84 26.64 -16.41
N LEU A 5 -24.00 26.88 -15.79
CA LEU A 5 -24.11 27.02 -14.34
C LEU A 5 -23.97 25.67 -13.63
N ALA A 6 -24.38 24.58 -14.29
CA ALA A 6 -24.23 23.22 -13.76
C ALA A 6 -22.76 22.76 -13.78
N ALA A 7 -22.02 23.05 -14.84
CA ALA A 7 -20.59 22.71 -14.94
C ALA A 7 -19.73 23.51 -13.94
N LEU A 8 -20.01 24.82 -13.76
CA LEU A 8 -19.33 25.65 -12.78
C LEU A 8 -19.67 25.24 -11.34
N ALA A 9 -20.92 24.83 -11.08
CA ALA A 9 -21.34 24.30 -9.78
C ALA A 9 -20.68 22.94 -9.46
N LEU A 10 -20.48 22.07 -10.46
CA LEU A 10 -19.77 20.80 -10.29
C LEU A 10 -18.28 21.01 -9.99
N LEU A 11 -17.63 21.99 -10.64
CA LEU A 11 -16.23 22.33 -10.37
C LEU A 11 -16.04 22.95 -8.98
N LEU A 12 -16.97 23.83 -8.55
CA LEU A 12 -16.97 24.41 -7.20
C LEU A 12 -17.32 23.38 -6.11
N ALA A 13 -18.22 22.43 -6.39
CA ALA A 13 -18.55 21.34 -5.48
C ALA A 13 -17.36 20.38 -5.29
N PHE A 14 -16.58 20.13 -6.34
CA PHE A 14 -15.37 19.30 -6.26
C PHE A 14 -14.25 19.98 -5.43
N LEU A 15 -14.09 21.30 -5.53
CA LEU A 15 -13.17 22.09 -4.71
C LEU A 15 -13.60 22.25 -3.24
N ALA A 16 -14.91 22.19 -2.97
CA ALA A 16 -15.43 22.21 -1.59
C ALA A 16 -15.30 20.84 -0.89
N ALA A 17 -15.23 19.74 -1.64
CA ALA A 17 -15.11 18.39 -1.09
C ALA A 17 -13.68 18.02 -0.64
N SER A 18 -12.68 18.88 -0.91
CA SER A 18 -11.27 18.70 -0.54
C SER A 18 -10.84 19.38 0.77
N VAL A 19 -11.79 19.88 1.57
CA VAL A 19 -11.50 20.35 2.93
C VAL A 19 -11.84 19.20 3.89
N PRO A 20 -10.87 18.60 4.60
CA PRO A 20 -11.21 17.60 5.62
C PRO A 20 -12.10 18.26 6.67
N ALA A 21 -13.30 17.74 6.86
CA ALA A 21 -14.18 18.16 7.93
C ALA A 21 -13.42 18.04 9.26
N ARG A 22 -13.33 19.14 10.00
CA ARG A 22 -12.88 19.09 11.40
C ARG A 22 -13.82 18.14 12.13
N VAL A 23 -13.32 16.97 12.49
CA VAL A 23 -13.96 16.07 13.44
C VAL A 23 -14.11 16.87 14.73
N GLY A 24 -15.35 17.22 15.08
CA GLY A 24 -15.65 17.82 16.36
C GLY A 24 -15.23 16.85 17.45
N ALA A 25 -14.35 17.29 18.34
CA ALA A 25 -14.03 16.56 19.55
C ALA A 25 -15.33 16.45 20.38
N GLN A 26 -16.00 15.31 20.28
CA GLN A 26 -16.96 14.90 21.28
C GLN A 26 -16.15 14.43 22.48
N THR A 27 -16.13 15.25 23.52
CA THR A 27 -15.62 14.86 24.84
C THR A 27 -16.57 13.78 25.37
N LEU A 28 -16.19 12.51 25.19
CA LEU A 28 -16.82 11.38 25.85
C LEU A 28 -16.49 11.46 27.34
N THR A 29 -17.31 12.18 28.10
CA THR A 29 -17.34 12.09 29.57
C THR A 29 -18.15 10.86 29.96
N ALA A 30 -17.55 9.68 29.81
CA ALA A 30 -18.03 8.46 30.45
C ALA A 30 -16.98 8.04 31.47
N ASP A 31 -17.39 7.88 32.73
CA ASP A 31 -16.52 7.29 33.76
C ASP A 31 -16.01 5.93 33.27
N PRO A 32 -14.71 5.62 33.43
CA PRO A 32 -14.19 4.32 33.07
C PRO A 32 -14.91 3.25 33.92
N PRO A 33 -15.29 2.10 33.33
CA PRO A 33 -15.87 1.02 34.11
C PRO A 33 -14.88 0.56 35.19
N PRO A 34 -15.37 0.11 36.36
CA PRO A 34 -14.50 -0.36 37.44
C PRO A 34 -13.63 -1.51 36.93
N LEU A 35 -12.32 -1.39 37.16
CA LEU A 35 -11.34 -2.41 36.80
C LEU A 35 -11.70 -3.71 37.51
N MET A 36 -12.03 -4.76 36.74
CA MET A 36 -12.12 -6.11 37.28
C MET A 36 -10.71 -6.59 37.63
N PRO A 37 -10.50 -7.23 38.80
CA PRO A 37 -9.22 -7.83 39.11
C PRO A 37 -8.91 -8.96 38.11
N ILE A 38 -7.75 -8.87 37.47
CA ILE A 38 -7.22 -9.91 36.59
C ILE A 38 -6.93 -11.15 37.45
N PRO A 39 -7.49 -12.33 37.16
CA PRO A 39 -7.12 -13.56 37.84
C PRO A 39 -5.63 -13.84 37.58
N VAL A 40 -4.85 -13.97 38.65
CA VAL A 40 -3.43 -14.34 38.58
C VAL A 40 -3.33 -15.76 38.02
N ALA A 41 -2.65 -15.91 36.88
CA ALA A 41 -2.38 -17.21 36.28
C ALA A 41 -1.61 -18.11 37.26
N PRO A 42 -1.89 -19.43 37.31
CA PRO A 42 -1.13 -20.37 38.12
C PRO A 42 0.34 -20.40 37.69
N ALA A 43 1.22 -20.73 38.65
CA ALA A 43 2.66 -20.79 38.46
C ALA A 43 3.07 -21.74 37.32
N PRO A 44 4.19 -21.43 36.62
CA PRO A 44 4.60 -22.17 35.43
C PRO A 44 4.92 -23.63 35.75
N VAL A 45 4.31 -24.54 34.98
CA VAL A 45 4.69 -25.96 34.91
C VAL A 45 5.95 -26.05 34.04
N SER A 46 7.03 -26.62 34.56
CA SER A 46 8.30 -26.80 33.85
C SER A 46 8.14 -27.71 32.63
N PRO A 47 8.94 -27.55 31.56
CA PRO A 47 8.92 -28.49 30.44
C PRO A 47 9.33 -29.89 30.91
N GLU A 48 8.50 -30.88 30.62
CA GLU A 48 8.69 -32.30 31.01
C GLU A 48 9.75 -33.03 30.17
N ARG A 49 10.36 -32.38 29.17
CA ARG A 49 11.36 -32.95 28.27
C ARG A 49 12.72 -32.25 28.38
N GLU A 50 13.79 -33.05 28.41
CA GLU A 50 15.20 -32.59 28.42
C GLU A 50 15.63 -31.89 27.12
N THR A 51 14.91 -32.09 26.01
CA THR A 51 15.24 -31.47 24.71
C THR A 51 13.96 -31.10 23.96
N LEU A 52 13.83 -29.84 23.56
CA LEU A 52 12.67 -29.31 22.85
C LEU A 52 12.73 -29.64 21.35
N VAL A 53 11.64 -30.15 20.80
CA VAL A 53 11.47 -30.35 19.36
C VAL A 53 10.85 -29.10 18.76
N VAL A 54 11.62 -28.35 17.99
CA VAL A 54 11.21 -27.06 17.44
C VAL A 54 10.93 -27.21 15.94
N GLY A 55 9.66 -27.10 15.57
CA GLY A 55 9.21 -27.12 14.18
C GLY A 55 9.67 -25.87 13.42
N ILE A 56 10.29 -26.06 12.26
CA ILE A 56 10.77 -24.97 11.41
C ILE A 56 10.23 -25.05 9.99
N ALA A 57 9.77 -23.92 9.45
CA ALA A 57 9.39 -23.81 8.04
C ALA A 57 10.27 -22.78 7.32
N GLU A 58 10.52 -23.05 6.05
CA GLU A 58 11.24 -22.13 5.18
C GLU A 58 10.42 -20.86 4.94
N MET A 59 10.96 -19.73 5.37
CA MET A 59 10.36 -18.41 5.21
C MET A 59 11.47 -17.36 5.20
N PRO A 60 12.17 -17.17 4.07
CA PRO A 60 13.18 -16.12 3.94
C PRO A 60 12.57 -14.74 4.23
N PRO A 61 13.33 -13.78 4.80
CA PRO A 61 14.69 -13.90 5.34
C PRO A 61 14.75 -14.42 6.80
N TYR A 62 13.64 -14.91 7.35
CA TYR A 62 13.53 -15.28 8.77
C TYR A 62 14.06 -16.69 9.06
N ALA A 63 13.78 -17.64 8.16
CA ALA A 63 14.28 -19.00 8.19
C ALA A 63 14.60 -19.47 6.77
N ILE A 64 15.85 -19.86 6.54
CA ILE A 64 16.41 -20.27 5.26
C ILE A 64 17.09 -21.62 5.49
N ALA A 65 16.68 -22.63 4.72
CA ALA A 65 17.32 -23.93 4.71
C ALA A 65 18.65 -23.83 3.94
N MET A 66 19.73 -24.32 4.55
CA MET A 66 21.06 -24.38 3.94
C MET A 66 21.29 -25.75 3.27
N GLU A 67 22.21 -25.80 2.31
CA GLU A 67 22.52 -27.04 1.57
C GLU A 67 23.07 -28.17 2.47
N ASP A 68 23.67 -27.82 3.61
CA ASP A 68 24.20 -28.76 4.61
C ASP A 68 23.14 -29.27 5.61
N GLY A 69 21.88 -28.85 5.46
CA GLY A 69 20.78 -29.18 6.35
C GLY A 69 20.69 -28.28 7.59
N ALA A 70 21.58 -27.30 7.75
CA ALA A 70 21.46 -26.29 8.79
C ALA A 70 20.40 -25.23 8.43
N TRP A 71 19.95 -24.50 9.44
CA TRP A 71 19.03 -23.37 9.27
C TRP A 71 19.73 -22.05 9.56
N SER A 72 19.34 -20.99 8.84
CA SER A 72 19.80 -19.61 9.09
C SER A 72 18.65 -18.63 8.95
N GLY A 73 18.87 -17.37 9.32
CA GLY A 73 17.88 -16.31 9.18
C GLY A 73 17.59 -15.59 10.50
N ALA A 74 16.89 -14.46 10.39
CA ALA A 74 16.70 -13.56 11.53
C ALA A 74 15.95 -14.21 12.70
N ALA A 75 14.90 -15.01 12.43
CA ALA A 75 14.14 -15.68 13.47
C ALA A 75 14.91 -16.88 14.05
N VAL A 76 15.65 -17.61 13.21
CA VAL A 76 16.49 -18.74 13.65
C VAL A 76 17.60 -18.28 14.58
N ASP A 77 18.29 -17.19 14.23
CA ASP A 77 19.36 -16.66 15.05
C ASP A 77 18.84 -16.02 16.34
N LEU A 78 17.68 -15.34 16.30
CA LEU A 78 17.01 -14.85 17.51
C LEU A 78 16.67 -16.01 18.45
N TRP A 79 16.10 -17.10 17.92
CA TRP A 79 15.79 -18.31 18.68
C TRP A 79 17.04 -18.95 19.29
N ARG A 80 18.10 -19.15 18.48
CA ARG A 80 19.38 -19.72 18.94
C ARG A 80 19.92 -18.99 20.15
N MET A 81 20.00 -17.67 20.04
CA MET A 81 20.46 -16.84 21.13
C MET A 81 19.53 -17.06 22.34
N THR A 82 18.20 -17.19 22.16
CA THR A 82 17.21 -17.20 23.26
C THR A 82 17.30 -18.52 24.01
N ALA A 83 17.42 -19.61 23.27
CA ALA A 83 17.66 -20.93 23.83
C ALA A 83 18.97 -20.98 24.62
N GLU A 84 20.06 -20.38 24.11
CA GLU A 84 21.35 -20.31 24.82
C GLU A 84 21.25 -19.53 26.15
N GLU A 85 20.56 -18.39 26.16
CA GLU A 85 20.35 -17.58 27.38
C GLU A 85 19.49 -18.30 28.43
N LEU A 86 18.45 -19.00 27.98
CA LEU A 86 17.54 -19.75 28.84
C LEU A 86 18.08 -21.14 29.22
N GLY A 87 19.22 -21.56 28.66
CA GLY A 87 19.80 -22.89 28.88
C GLY A 87 18.90 -24.03 28.36
N LEU A 88 18.21 -23.81 27.23
CA LEU A 88 17.30 -24.78 26.62
C LEU A 88 18.03 -25.60 25.56
N ASP A 89 17.99 -26.92 25.70
CA ASP A 89 18.40 -27.85 24.65
C ASP A 89 17.26 -28.03 23.64
N TYR A 90 17.57 -28.02 22.35
CA TYR A 90 16.56 -28.16 21.29
C TYR A 90 17.09 -28.82 20.02
N GLU A 91 16.17 -29.34 19.22
CA GLU A 91 16.40 -29.83 17.85
C GLU A 91 15.44 -29.13 16.87
N LEU A 92 15.96 -28.67 15.73
CA LEU A 92 15.15 -28.06 14.67
C LEU A 92 14.66 -29.13 13.69
N VAL A 93 13.35 -29.27 13.54
CA VAL A 93 12.72 -30.26 12.66
C VAL A 93 11.91 -29.57 11.56
N ALA A 94 12.24 -29.84 10.30
CA ALA A 94 11.55 -29.25 9.16
C ALA A 94 10.07 -29.71 9.10
N ALA A 95 9.15 -28.75 9.09
CA ALA A 95 7.72 -28.99 8.95
C ALA A 95 7.35 -29.17 7.46
N GLN A 96 7.75 -30.28 6.84
CA GLN A 96 7.38 -30.57 5.45
C GLN A 96 5.91 -31.03 5.37
N GLY A 97 5.05 -30.25 4.71
CA GLY A 97 3.67 -30.64 4.39
C GLY A 97 2.66 -30.65 5.56
N ARG A 98 3.08 -30.29 6.78
CA ARG A 98 2.20 -30.10 7.95
C ARG A 98 2.16 -28.62 8.31
N ALA A 99 0.98 -28.05 8.55
CA ALA A 99 0.87 -26.67 9.03
C ALA A 99 1.59 -26.55 10.38
N LEU A 100 2.54 -25.62 10.51
CA LEU A 100 3.35 -25.42 11.73
C LEU A 100 2.49 -25.37 13.00
N ALA A 101 1.39 -24.59 12.97
CA ALA A 101 0.45 -24.49 14.09
C ALA A 101 -0.23 -25.83 14.43
N GLN A 102 -0.62 -26.62 13.43
CA GLN A 102 -1.19 -27.95 13.67
C GLN A 102 -0.18 -28.92 14.28
N GLY A 103 1.09 -28.83 13.90
CA GLY A 103 2.16 -29.65 14.48
C GLY A 103 2.45 -29.32 15.94
N VAL A 104 2.20 -28.09 16.38
CA VAL A 104 2.25 -27.73 17.80
C VAL A 104 0.99 -28.21 18.52
N ALA A 105 -0.20 -28.00 17.92
CA ALA A 105 -1.46 -28.44 18.51
C ALA A 105 -1.57 -29.97 18.67
N ASP A 106 -0.99 -30.76 17.75
CA ASP A 106 -0.98 -32.23 17.82
C ASP A 106 0.18 -32.80 18.66
N GLY A 107 1.04 -31.93 19.22
CA GLY A 107 2.18 -32.30 20.05
C GLY A 107 3.38 -32.90 19.28
N SER A 108 3.41 -32.79 17.95
CA SER A 108 4.58 -33.15 17.15
C SER A 108 5.77 -32.19 17.37
N PHE A 109 5.48 -30.94 17.71
CA PHE A 109 6.46 -29.90 18.01
C PHE A 109 6.14 -29.27 19.38
N ASP A 110 7.17 -29.04 20.19
CA ASP A 110 7.05 -28.31 21.45
C ASP A 110 6.93 -26.79 21.19
N LEU A 111 7.52 -26.30 20.09
CA LEU A 111 7.42 -24.92 19.60
C LEU A 111 7.51 -24.92 18.06
N ALA A 112 7.00 -23.87 17.41
CA ALA A 112 7.16 -23.71 15.96
C ALA A 112 7.49 -22.27 15.54
N LEU A 113 8.48 -22.11 14.66
CA LEU A 113 8.88 -20.81 14.11
C LEU A 113 9.46 -20.91 12.69
N PRO A 114 9.43 -19.82 11.92
CA PRO A 114 8.63 -18.64 12.13
C PRO A 114 7.18 -18.88 11.68
N LEU A 115 6.22 -18.32 12.40
CA LEU A 115 4.80 -18.38 12.04
C LEU A 115 4.24 -16.97 11.85
N VAL A 116 3.43 -16.75 10.82
CA VAL A 116 2.67 -15.50 10.69
C VAL A 116 1.39 -15.61 11.52
N ALA A 117 1.21 -14.72 12.48
CA ALA A 117 0.04 -14.70 13.35
C ALA A 117 -1.25 -14.51 12.55
N SER A 118 -2.19 -15.42 12.72
CA SER A 118 -3.52 -15.36 12.12
C SER A 118 -4.57 -15.78 13.13
N ALA A 119 -5.82 -15.35 12.93
CA ALA A 119 -6.93 -15.78 13.77
C ALA A 119 -7.21 -17.30 13.65
N GLU A 120 -6.78 -17.94 12.56
CA GLU A 120 -6.86 -19.39 12.40
C GLU A 120 -5.81 -20.10 13.27
N ALA A 121 -4.56 -19.61 13.27
CA ALA A 121 -3.50 -20.15 14.10
C ALA A 121 -3.79 -19.99 15.61
N GLU A 122 -4.21 -18.80 16.03
CA GLU A 122 -4.53 -18.51 17.45
C GLU A 122 -5.65 -19.38 18.02
N ARG A 123 -6.52 -19.95 17.17
CA ARG A 123 -7.56 -20.89 17.64
C ARG A 123 -7.02 -22.29 17.94
N ALA A 124 -5.80 -22.59 17.48
CA ALA A 124 -5.19 -23.91 17.61
C ALA A 124 -4.02 -23.93 18.60
N VAL A 125 -3.32 -22.80 18.78
CA VAL A 125 -2.08 -22.69 19.54
C VAL A 125 -1.95 -21.29 20.16
N ASP A 126 -1.17 -21.17 21.22
CA ASP A 126 -0.78 -19.88 21.78
C ASP A 126 0.35 -19.26 20.94
N LEU A 127 0.28 -17.95 20.70
CA LEU A 127 1.30 -17.21 19.97
C LEU A 127 2.07 -16.28 20.92
N THR A 128 3.40 -16.25 20.77
CA THR A 128 4.25 -15.29 21.50
C THR A 128 4.02 -13.86 20.99
N VAL A 129 4.63 -12.88 21.66
CA VAL A 129 4.82 -11.54 21.10
C VAL A 129 5.45 -11.62 19.70
N ALA A 130 5.09 -10.64 18.87
CA ALA A 130 5.61 -10.55 17.52
C ALA A 130 7.12 -10.25 17.55
N ILE A 131 7.91 -11.10 16.89
CA ILE A 131 9.35 -10.87 16.67
C ILE A 131 9.60 -9.89 15.52
N GLU A 132 8.67 -9.78 14.57
CA GLU A 132 8.75 -8.82 13.47
C GLU A 132 7.35 -8.35 13.04
N ALA A 133 7.25 -7.07 12.67
CA ALA A 133 6.09 -6.53 11.97
C ALA A 133 6.43 -6.36 10.48
N ALA A 134 6.06 -7.35 9.67
CA ALA A 134 6.36 -7.39 8.24
C ALA A 134 5.25 -6.70 7.43
N PRO A 135 5.55 -5.75 6.53
CA PRO A 135 4.54 -5.19 5.64
C PRO A 135 3.97 -6.27 4.71
N VAL A 136 2.71 -6.12 4.33
CA VAL A 136 2.12 -6.94 3.26
C VAL A 136 2.62 -6.40 1.93
N GLY A 137 3.19 -7.26 1.10
CA GLY A 137 3.67 -6.93 -0.25
C GLY A 137 2.87 -7.65 -1.33
N VAL A 138 2.95 -7.11 -2.53
CA VAL A 138 2.33 -7.65 -3.74
C VAL A 138 3.40 -7.80 -4.82
N ALA A 139 3.64 -9.04 -5.25
CA ALA A 139 4.56 -9.35 -6.33
C ALA A 139 3.86 -9.24 -7.69
N ARG A 140 4.49 -8.53 -8.63
CA ARG A 140 3.97 -8.25 -9.99
C ARG A 140 5.07 -8.27 -11.03
N MET A 141 4.71 -8.38 -12.30
CA MET A 141 5.64 -8.17 -13.41
C MET A 141 5.93 -6.69 -13.61
N ARG A 142 7.22 -6.31 -13.63
CA ARG A 142 7.67 -4.96 -13.99
C ARG A 142 7.24 -4.65 -15.42
N THR A 143 6.28 -3.75 -15.56
CA THR A 143 5.86 -3.20 -16.84
C THR A 143 6.88 -2.19 -17.37
N ASN A 144 6.93 -2.04 -18.69
CA ASN A 144 7.73 -0.98 -19.31
C ASN A 144 7.02 0.35 -19.07
N GLY A 145 7.51 1.15 -18.11
CA GLY A 145 6.85 2.40 -17.69
C GLY A 145 6.46 3.33 -18.85
N ILE A 146 7.27 3.44 -19.91
CA ILE A 146 6.95 4.29 -21.07
C ILE A 146 5.67 3.86 -21.79
N LEU A 147 5.47 2.55 -22.01
CA LEU A 147 4.28 2.06 -22.71
C LEU A 147 3.03 2.30 -21.87
N GLU A 148 3.15 2.16 -20.56
CA GLU A 148 2.06 2.41 -19.62
C GLU A 148 1.70 3.89 -19.55
N VAL A 149 2.69 4.79 -19.52
CA VAL A 149 2.45 6.24 -19.64
C VAL A 149 1.71 6.56 -20.94
N VAL A 150 2.14 6.01 -22.08
CA VAL A 150 1.47 6.24 -23.38
C VAL A 150 0.03 5.70 -23.35
N ARG A 151 -0.19 4.49 -22.84
CA ARG A 151 -1.52 3.89 -22.71
C ARG A 151 -2.41 4.74 -21.81
N ASN A 152 -1.88 5.24 -20.69
CA ASN A 152 -2.59 6.06 -19.73
C ASN A 152 -2.96 7.42 -20.33
N LEU A 153 -2.07 8.03 -21.13
CA LEU A 153 -2.34 9.24 -21.92
C LEU A 153 -3.35 9.01 -23.06
N LEU A 154 -3.58 7.77 -23.48
CA LEU A 154 -4.64 7.42 -24.45
C LEU A 154 -5.91 6.88 -23.76
N GLY A 155 -5.92 6.84 -22.42
CA GLY A 155 -7.04 6.34 -21.64
C GLY A 155 -8.25 7.27 -21.68
N VAL A 156 -9.44 6.69 -21.52
CA VAL A 156 -10.72 7.42 -21.51
C VAL A 156 -10.71 8.55 -20.47
N GLN A 157 -10.11 8.34 -19.30
CA GLN A 157 -10.00 9.35 -18.26
C GLN A 157 -9.16 10.56 -18.68
N PHE A 158 -8.02 10.34 -19.35
CA PHE A 158 -7.22 11.43 -19.91
C PHE A 158 -8.00 12.19 -21.00
N LEU A 159 -8.69 11.46 -21.89
CA LEU A 159 -9.55 12.07 -22.91
C LEU A 159 -10.66 12.94 -22.29
N ILE A 160 -11.26 12.50 -21.18
CA ILE A 160 -12.25 13.28 -20.42
C ILE A 160 -11.61 14.55 -19.84
N ILE A 161 -10.40 14.48 -19.29
CA ILE A 161 -9.67 15.66 -18.77
C ILE A 161 -9.42 16.67 -19.90
N VAL A 162 -8.88 16.21 -21.04
CA VAL A 162 -8.61 17.05 -22.20
C VAL A 162 -9.89 17.66 -22.76
N ALA A 163 -10.96 16.88 -22.87
CA ALA A 163 -12.26 17.37 -23.33
C ALA A 163 -12.83 18.43 -22.37
N THR A 164 -12.79 18.18 -21.06
CA THR A 164 -13.28 19.12 -20.03
C THR A 164 -12.49 20.43 -20.06
N LEU A 165 -11.16 20.34 -20.16
CA LEU A 165 -10.29 21.50 -20.28
C LEU A 165 -10.58 22.29 -21.56
N SER A 166 -10.74 21.60 -22.69
CA SER A 166 -11.07 22.22 -23.97
C SER A 166 -12.40 22.96 -23.92
N VAL A 167 -13.42 22.39 -23.26
CA VAL A 167 -14.72 23.05 -23.04
C VAL A 167 -14.56 24.29 -22.17
N LEU A 168 -13.79 24.22 -21.08
CA LEU A 168 -13.51 25.37 -20.22
C LEU A 168 -12.83 26.51 -20.99
N LEU A 169 -11.79 26.19 -21.76
CA LEU A 169 -11.08 27.15 -22.61
C LEU A 169 -12.01 27.79 -23.64
N LEU A 170 -12.92 27.00 -24.23
CA LEU A 170 -13.89 27.51 -25.19
C LEU A 170 -14.90 28.45 -24.52
N VAL A 171 -15.36 28.14 -23.31
CA VAL A 171 -16.28 28.99 -22.55
C VAL A 171 -15.63 30.31 -22.20
N VAL A 172 -14.42 30.30 -21.63
CA VAL A 172 -13.68 31.52 -21.28
C VAL A 172 -13.35 32.33 -22.54
N GLY A 173 -12.91 31.63 -23.60
CA GLY A 173 -12.66 32.22 -24.91
C GLY A 173 -13.90 32.88 -25.51
N ALA A 174 -15.07 32.26 -25.37
CA ALA A 174 -16.32 32.85 -25.84
C ALA A 174 -16.71 34.10 -25.04
N ILE A 175 -16.52 34.08 -23.71
CA ILE A 175 -16.79 35.23 -22.85
C ILE A 175 -15.90 36.42 -23.25
N ILE A 176 -14.59 36.20 -23.38
CA ILE A 176 -13.67 37.29 -23.72
C ILE A 176 -13.96 37.80 -25.14
N TRP A 177 -14.24 36.90 -26.07
CA TRP A 177 -14.60 37.28 -27.44
C TRP A 177 -15.88 38.13 -27.47
N VAL A 178 -16.94 37.74 -26.77
CA VAL A 178 -18.20 38.52 -26.73
C VAL A 178 -17.97 39.94 -26.22
N ILE A 179 -17.07 40.10 -25.25
CA ILE A 179 -16.72 41.40 -24.64
C ILE A 179 -15.84 42.23 -25.59
N GLU A 180 -14.84 41.62 -26.23
CA GLU A 180 -13.80 42.32 -26.98
C GLU A 180 -14.14 42.52 -28.47
N ARG A 181 -14.99 41.68 -29.08
CA ARG A 181 -15.29 41.65 -30.53
C ARG A 181 -15.78 42.96 -31.16
N ARG A 182 -16.18 43.96 -30.36
CA ARG A 182 -16.65 45.28 -30.83
C ARG A 182 -15.62 46.40 -30.64
N ARG A 183 -14.63 46.20 -29.77
CA ARG A 183 -13.67 47.24 -29.37
C ARG A 183 -12.22 46.85 -29.67
N ASN A 184 -11.99 45.59 -30.02
CA ASN A 184 -10.67 45.03 -30.31
C ASN A 184 -10.72 44.11 -31.54
N GLU A 185 -11.28 44.62 -32.64
CA GLU A 185 -11.50 43.84 -33.87
C GLU A 185 -10.19 43.43 -34.57
N THR A 186 -9.08 44.11 -34.25
CA THR A 186 -7.75 43.79 -34.76
C THR A 186 -7.19 42.49 -34.19
N GLN A 187 -7.60 42.12 -32.97
CA GLN A 187 -7.12 40.91 -32.27
C GLN A 187 -8.19 39.84 -32.09
N PHE A 188 -9.47 40.25 -32.04
CA PHE A 188 -10.62 39.35 -31.88
C PHE A 188 -11.59 39.52 -33.05
N SER A 189 -11.62 38.53 -33.93
CA SER A 189 -12.41 38.57 -35.16
C SER A 189 -13.92 38.75 -34.88
N PRO A 190 -14.66 39.55 -35.68
CA PRO A 190 -16.11 39.71 -35.50
C PRO A 190 -16.93 38.46 -35.84
N GLY A 191 -16.43 37.61 -36.74
CA GLY A 191 -17.10 36.38 -37.15
C GLY A 191 -17.08 35.31 -36.05
N ILE A 192 -18.21 34.60 -35.86
CA ILE A 192 -18.41 33.65 -34.75
C ILE A 192 -17.31 32.58 -34.71
N VAL A 193 -17.07 31.87 -35.81
CA VAL A 193 -16.12 30.75 -35.83
C VAL A 193 -14.68 31.22 -35.57
N ARG A 194 -14.23 32.26 -36.27
CA ARG A 194 -12.86 32.80 -36.10
C ARG A 194 -12.67 33.44 -34.74
N GLY A 195 -13.67 34.18 -34.26
CA GLY A 195 -13.62 34.87 -32.98
C GLY A 195 -13.64 33.94 -31.76
N LEU A 196 -14.40 32.85 -31.81
CA LEU A 196 -14.32 31.78 -30.81
C LEU A 196 -12.94 31.11 -30.82
N GLY A 197 -12.35 30.90 -32.00
CA GLY A 197 -10.98 30.42 -32.14
C GLY A 197 -9.95 31.36 -31.53
N ASP A 198 -10.08 32.67 -31.79
CA ASP A 198 -9.23 33.72 -31.21
C ASP A 198 -9.32 33.74 -29.68
N GLY A 199 -10.53 33.62 -29.14
CA GLY A 199 -10.77 33.54 -27.70
C GLY A 199 -10.21 32.26 -27.07
N PHE A 200 -10.42 31.10 -27.70
CA PHE A 200 -9.88 29.81 -27.25
C PHE A 200 -8.35 29.82 -27.23
N TRP A 201 -7.73 30.34 -28.29
CA TRP A 201 -6.29 30.53 -28.38
C TRP A 201 -5.75 31.40 -27.25
N TRP A 202 -6.38 32.56 -27.02
CA TRP A 202 -6.01 33.45 -25.93
C TRP A 202 -6.14 32.79 -24.55
N ALA A 203 -7.25 32.09 -24.31
CA ALA A 203 -7.48 31.39 -23.05
C ALA A 203 -6.41 30.31 -22.81
N GLY A 204 -6.06 29.53 -23.85
CA GLY A 204 -5.04 28.49 -23.79
C GLY A 204 -3.64 29.03 -23.52
N VAL A 205 -3.20 30.06 -24.27
CA VAL A 205 -1.87 30.68 -24.11
C VAL A 205 -1.73 31.36 -22.74
N THR A 206 -2.83 31.88 -22.19
CA THR A 206 -2.86 32.44 -20.83
C THR A 206 -2.79 31.34 -19.78
N LEU A 207 -3.53 30.25 -19.96
CA LEU A 207 -3.52 29.10 -19.04
C LEU A 207 -2.14 28.43 -18.96
N THR A 208 -1.49 28.23 -20.11
CA THR A 208 -0.16 27.63 -20.18
C THR A 208 0.94 28.59 -19.77
N THR A 209 0.61 29.82 -19.39
CA THR A 209 1.56 30.88 -19.00
C THR A 209 2.57 31.26 -20.09
N ILE A 210 2.37 30.80 -21.34
CA ILE A 210 3.25 31.12 -22.48
C ILE A 210 3.16 32.61 -22.81
N GLY A 211 1.94 33.17 -22.83
CA GLY A 211 1.72 34.60 -22.92
C GLY A 211 2.32 35.30 -24.15
N TYR A 212 2.10 34.78 -25.38
CA TYR A 212 2.65 35.37 -26.61
C TYR A 212 2.35 36.86 -26.80
N GLY A 213 1.27 37.38 -26.20
CA GLY A 213 0.89 38.80 -26.27
C GLY A 213 0.29 39.21 -27.62
N ASP A 214 0.00 38.25 -28.50
CA ASP A 214 -0.62 38.48 -29.81
C ASP A 214 -2.09 38.90 -29.70
N LYS A 215 -2.76 38.48 -28.63
CA LYS A 215 -4.13 38.87 -28.26
C LYS A 215 -4.19 39.25 -26.80
N ALA A 216 -4.81 40.38 -26.49
CA ALA A 216 -5.00 40.86 -25.13
C ALA A 216 -6.27 41.71 -25.03
N PRO A 217 -7.09 41.53 -23.98
CA PRO A 217 -8.29 42.35 -23.80
C PRO A 217 -7.92 43.81 -23.50
N VAL A 218 -8.53 44.73 -24.25
CA VAL A 218 -8.30 46.17 -24.10
C VAL A 218 -9.42 46.84 -23.32
N THR A 219 -10.60 46.20 -23.22
CA THR A 219 -11.72 46.77 -22.49
C THR A 219 -11.57 46.56 -20.98
N LEU A 220 -12.14 47.47 -20.19
CA LEU A 220 -12.12 47.36 -18.72
C LEU A 220 -12.77 46.05 -18.24
N ALA A 221 -13.90 45.67 -18.83
CA ALA A 221 -14.59 44.42 -18.52
C ALA A 221 -13.76 43.20 -18.94
N GLY A 222 -13.13 43.22 -20.12
CA GLY A 222 -12.28 42.14 -20.58
C GLY A 222 -11.04 41.96 -19.71
N ARG A 223 -10.44 43.07 -19.24
CA ARG A 223 -9.33 43.03 -18.27
C ARG A 223 -9.76 42.45 -16.92
N ALA A 224 -10.94 42.79 -16.43
CA ALA A 224 -11.47 42.20 -15.20
C ALA A 224 -11.66 40.67 -15.32
N VAL A 225 -12.25 40.22 -16.44
CA VAL A 225 -12.37 38.78 -16.74
C VAL A 225 -11.00 38.11 -16.88
N ALA A 226 -10.04 38.78 -17.52
CA ALA A 226 -8.68 38.27 -17.67
C ALA A 226 -7.95 38.11 -16.34
N MET A 227 -8.09 39.05 -15.40
CA MET A 227 -7.49 38.90 -14.07
C MET A 227 -8.05 37.69 -13.34
N ILE A 228 -9.37 37.48 -13.40
CA ILE A 228 -10.00 36.28 -12.81
C ILE A 228 -9.48 35.02 -13.51
N TRP A 229 -9.41 35.02 -14.84
CA TRP A 229 -8.91 33.89 -15.60
C TRP A 229 -7.45 33.57 -15.30
N MET A 230 -6.58 34.56 -15.08
CA MET A 230 -5.19 34.33 -14.68
C MET A 230 -5.10 33.61 -13.33
N LEU A 231 -5.93 33.98 -12.35
CA LEU A 231 -5.97 33.30 -11.05
C LEU A 231 -6.52 31.87 -11.17
N VAL A 232 -7.62 31.69 -11.92
CA VAL A 232 -8.19 30.36 -12.18
C VAL A 232 -7.21 29.49 -12.94
N GLY A 233 -6.54 30.06 -13.95
CA GLY A 233 -5.56 29.38 -14.78
C GLY A 233 -4.37 28.85 -13.97
N LEU A 234 -3.92 29.60 -12.97
CA LEU A 234 -2.89 29.12 -12.04
C LEU A 234 -3.34 27.85 -11.29
N VAL A 235 -4.56 27.84 -10.77
CA VAL A 235 -5.12 26.67 -10.06
C VAL A 235 -5.30 25.48 -11.01
N VAL A 236 -5.84 25.71 -12.22
CA VAL A 236 -6.04 24.66 -13.22
C VAL A 236 -4.71 24.09 -13.70
N SER A 237 -3.69 24.93 -13.92
CA SER A 237 -2.35 24.49 -14.33
C SER A 237 -1.67 23.63 -13.26
N ALA A 238 -1.79 24.01 -11.99
CA ALA A 238 -1.29 23.21 -10.87
C ALA A 238 -2.00 21.85 -10.78
N ALA A 239 -3.33 21.84 -10.90
CA ALA A 239 -4.12 20.60 -10.88
C ALA A 239 -3.80 19.67 -12.06
N LEU A 240 -3.60 20.24 -13.26
CA LEU A 240 -3.21 19.48 -14.45
C LEU A 240 -1.81 18.85 -14.26
N THR A 241 -0.86 19.63 -13.74
CA THR A 241 0.50 19.14 -13.44
C THR A 241 0.47 17.99 -12.44
N ALA A 242 -0.27 18.13 -11.33
CA ALA A 242 -0.44 17.07 -10.34
C ALA A 242 -1.07 15.81 -10.97
N SER A 243 -2.11 15.97 -11.78
CA SER A 243 -2.79 14.86 -12.45
C SER A 243 -1.87 14.11 -13.42
N LEU A 244 -1.02 14.83 -14.17
CA LEU A 244 -0.04 14.24 -15.08
C LEU A 244 1.04 13.48 -14.34
N VAL A 245 1.52 14.01 -13.20
CA VAL A 245 2.49 13.33 -12.34
C VAL A 245 1.93 12.02 -11.80
N THR A 246 0.69 12.03 -11.29
CA THR A 246 0.00 10.81 -10.83
C THR A 246 -0.16 9.80 -11.97
N LEU A 247 -0.55 10.25 -13.16
CA LEU A 247 -0.74 9.38 -14.32
C LEU A 247 0.57 8.76 -14.83
N ALA A 248 1.67 9.49 -14.68
CA ALA A 248 2.99 9.08 -15.12
C ALA A 248 3.70 8.17 -14.10
N GLY A 249 3.19 8.05 -12.87
CA GLY A 249 3.86 7.34 -11.78
C GLY A 249 5.21 7.97 -11.39
N VAL A 250 5.46 9.24 -11.78
CA VAL A 250 6.73 9.94 -11.52
C VAL A 250 6.68 10.50 -10.10
N GLY A 251 6.86 9.59 -9.14
CA GLY A 251 6.89 9.82 -7.70
C GLY A 251 7.39 8.58 -6.93
N ASP A 252 7.34 7.41 -7.56
CA ASP A 252 7.72 6.10 -6.99
C ASP A 252 9.23 5.81 -7.07
N GLY A 253 10.06 6.75 -6.60
CA GLY A 253 11.45 6.46 -6.21
C GLY A 253 11.55 5.75 -4.87
N THR A 254 10.46 5.73 -4.12
CA THR A 254 10.25 5.02 -2.86
C THR A 254 8.99 4.19 -3.04
N GLN A 255 9.14 2.86 -3.10
CA GLN A 255 8.11 1.82 -2.97
C GLN A 255 6.67 2.29 -3.30
N ARG A 256 6.19 2.03 -4.53
CA ARG A 256 4.79 2.23 -4.90
C ARG A 256 3.92 1.53 -3.88
N ILE A 257 3.23 2.29 -3.03
CA ILE A 257 2.35 1.73 -2.03
C ILE A 257 1.08 1.29 -2.74
N VAL A 258 0.87 -0.01 -2.89
CA VAL A 258 -0.38 -0.56 -3.44
C VAL A 258 -1.48 -0.38 -2.41
N LEU A 259 -2.52 0.36 -2.80
CA LEU A 259 -3.70 0.50 -1.96
C LEU A 259 -4.62 -0.72 -2.16
N PRO A 260 -5.40 -1.14 -1.15
CA PRO A 260 -6.36 -2.23 -1.28
C PRO A 260 -7.30 -2.07 -2.50
N GLU A 261 -7.69 -0.84 -2.83
CA GLU A 261 -8.50 -0.50 -3.99
C GLU A 261 -7.82 -0.78 -5.34
N ASP A 262 -6.48 -0.74 -5.43
CA ASP A 262 -5.74 -1.02 -6.66
C ASP A 262 -5.80 -2.49 -7.04
N LEU A 263 -6.03 -3.36 -6.05
CA LEU A 263 -6.17 -4.81 -6.25
C LEU A 263 -7.56 -5.21 -6.76
N ARG A 264 -8.53 -4.28 -6.75
CA ARG A 264 -9.91 -4.59 -7.14
C ARG A 264 -10.00 -4.80 -8.65
N GLY A 265 -10.40 -6.00 -9.04
CA GLY A 265 -10.57 -6.40 -10.44
C GLY A 265 -9.37 -7.11 -11.04
N GLU A 266 -8.33 -7.36 -10.25
CA GLU A 266 -7.19 -8.18 -10.64
C GLU A 266 -7.31 -9.62 -10.14
N ARG A 267 -6.59 -10.54 -10.81
CA ARG A 267 -6.42 -11.92 -10.35
C ARG A 267 -5.26 -11.96 -9.35
N VAL A 268 -5.60 -11.80 -8.07
CA VAL A 268 -4.64 -11.80 -6.96
C VAL A 268 -4.54 -13.21 -6.38
N GLY A 269 -3.36 -13.81 -6.38
CA GLY A 269 -3.12 -15.08 -5.68
C GLY A 269 -2.72 -14.87 -4.23
N VAL A 270 -3.12 -15.81 -3.36
CA VAL A 270 -2.71 -15.85 -1.95
C VAL A 270 -2.68 -17.29 -1.44
N VAL A 271 -1.84 -17.55 -0.44
CA VAL A 271 -1.81 -18.84 0.25
C VAL A 271 -3.06 -18.98 1.15
N PRO A 272 -3.86 -20.05 1.00
CA PRO A 272 -5.05 -20.28 1.85
C PRO A 272 -4.70 -20.34 3.34
N GLY A 273 -5.57 -19.80 4.19
CA GLY A 273 -5.38 -19.78 5.66
C GLY A 273 -4.27 -18.85 6.16
N SER A 274 -3.57 -18.15 5.25
CA SER A 274 -2.58 -17.15 5.64
C SER A 274 -3.25 -15.90 6.22
N ALA A 275 -2.51 -15.15 7.03
CA ALA A 275 -2.97 -13.86 7.55
C ALA A 275 -3.28 -12.85 6.42
N VAL A 276 -2.59 -12.95 5.28
CA VAL A 276 -2.85 -12.11 4.10
C VAL A 276 -4.21 -12.44 3.48
N ALA A 277 -4.60 -13.71 3.41
CA ALA A 277 -5.91 -14.10 2.91
C ALA A 277 -7.04 -13.45 3.72
N GLY A 278 -6.97 -13.54 5.06
CA GLY A 278 -7.94 -12.88 5.93
C GLY A 278 -7.97 -11.35 5.79
N LEU A 279 -6.81 -10.72 5.59
CA LEU A 279 -6.73 -9.27 5.34
C LEU A 279 -7.35 -8.87 3.99
N LEU A 280 -7.21 -9.70 2.94
CA LEU A 280 -7.84 -9.47 1.64
C LEU A 280 -9.36 -9.68 1.71
N ASP A 281 -9.82 -10.67 2.48
CA ASP A 281 -11.24 -10.89 2.77
C ASP A 281 -11.87 -9.68 3.47
N ASP A 282 -11.23 -9.18 4.54
CA ASP A 282 -11.67 -8.00 5.28
C ASP A 282 -11.74 -6.74 4.38
N ALA A 283 -10.85 -6.64 3.40
CA ALA A 283 -10.81 -5.55 2.43
C ALA A 283 -11.80 -5.71 1.26
N GLY A 284 -12.47 -6.87 1.16
CA GLY A 284 -13.40 -7.21 0.08
C GLY A 284 -12.69 -7.40 -1.27
N ILE A 285 -11.46 -7.93 -1.26
CA ILE A 285 -10.65 -8.17 -2.45
C ILE A 285 -10.75 -9.66 -2.81
N ALA A 286 -11.28 -9.93 -4.00
CA ALA A 286 -11.32 -11.28 -4.54
C ALA A 286 -9.90 -11.82 -4.78
N HIS A 287 -9.67 -13.06 -4.38
CA HIS A 287 -8.37 -13.70 -4.50
C HIS A 287 -8.48 -15.18 -4.87
N GLU A 288 -7.42 -15.72 -5.46
CA GLU A 288 -7.29 -17.10 -5.90
C GLU A 288 -6.34 -17.88 -4.98
N PRO A 289 -6.68 -19.11 -4.57
CA PRO A 289 -5.82 -19.93 -3.73
C PRO A 289 -4.60 -20.41 -4.52
N VAL A 290 -3.42 -20.32 -3.89
CA VAL A 290 -2.17 -20.88 -4.42
C VAL A 290 -1.39 -21.58 -3.30
N ASP A 291 -0.84 -22.76 -3.59
CA ASP A 291 -0.28 -23.64 -2.56
C ASP A 291 0.98 -23.07 -1.88
N THR A 292 1.89 -22.45 -2.64
CA THR A 292 3.16 -21.92 -2.12
C THR A 292 3.52 -20.57 -2.74
N VAL A 293 4.48 -19.86 -2.10
CA VAL A 293 5.02 -18.59 -2.61
C VAL A 293 5.63 -18.77 -3.99
N GLU A 294 6.41 -19.83 -4.19
CA GLU A 294 7.08 -20.14 -5.47
C GLU A 294 6.06 -20.37 -6.59
N ALA A 295 5.01 -21.16 -6.30
CA ALA A 295 3.91 -21.40 -7.22
C ALA A 295 3.15 -20.11 -7.55
N GLY A 296 2.99 -19.22 -6.56
CA GLY A 296 2.39 -17.89 -6.73
C GLY A 296 3.22 -16.98 -7.64
N LEU A 297 4.53 -16.92 -7.42
CA LEU A 297 5.44 -16.12 -8.24
C LEU A 297 5.53 -16.63 -9.69
N GLU A 298 5.53 -17.95 -9.90
CA GLU A 298 5.49 -18.54 -11.24
C GLU A 298 4.16 -18.27 -11.96
N ALA A 299 3.05 -18.25 -11.23
CA ALA A 299 1.75 -17.89 -11.77
C ALA A 299 1.67 -16.44 -12.26
N VAL A 300 2.31 -15.52 -11.54
CA VAL A 300 2.47 -14.12 -11.98
C VAL A 300 3.38 -14.04 -13.21
N ARG A 301 4.48 -14.80 -13.21
CA ARG A 301 5.44 -14.85 -14.34
C ARG A 301 4.81 -15.37 -15.64
N SER A 302 3.93 -16.37 -15.53
CA SER A 302 3.20 -16.97 -16.66
C SER A 302 1.96 -16.17 -17.08
N GLY A 303 1.57 -15.13 -16.34
CA GLY A 303 0.39 -14.32 -16.62
C GLY A 303 -0.94 -14.97 -16.23
N ARG A 304 -0.91 -16.08 -15.48
CA ARG A 304 -2.10 -16.71 -14.89
C ARG A 304 -2.69 -15.82 -13.79
N LEU A 305 -1.83 -15.18 -13.01
CA LEU A 305 -2.20 -14.17 -12.02
C LEU A 305 -1.65 -12.81 -12.44
N ASP A 306 -2.36 -11.76 -12.08
CA ASP A 306 -1.89 -10.39 -12.28
C ASP A 306 -0.98 -9.95 -11.12
N ALA A 307 -1.21 -10.53 -9.93
CA ALA A 307 -0.50 -10.24 -8.70
C ALA A 307 -0.47 -11.44 -7.74
N PHE A 308 0.53 -11.50 -6.86
CA PHE A 308 0.58 -12.46 -5.75
C PHE A 308 0.89 -11.73 -4.43
N ALA A 309 0.06 -11.94 -3.41
CA ALA A 309 0.17 -11.22 -2.14
C ALA A 309 0.78 -12.09 -1.03
N GLY A 310 1.64 -11.50 -0.21
CA GLY A 310 2.40 -12.20 0.85
C GLY A 310 3.17 -11.24 1.75
N PRO A 311 3.94 -11.73 2.74
CA PRO A 311 4.87 -10.90 3.49
C PRO A 311 5.91 -10.28 2.54
N ALA A 312 6.03 -8.96 2.51
CA ALA A 312 6.91 -8.27 1.55
C ALA A 312 8.37 -8.71 1.66
N PRO A 313 8.98 -8.88 2.85
CA PRO A 313 10.36 -9.36 2.95
C PRO A 313 10.55 -10.77 2.34
N THR A 314 9.56 -11.64 2.51
CA THR A 314 9.56 -13.00 1.94
C THR A 314 9.42 -12.97 0.43
N LEU A 315 8.52 -12.15 -0.10
CA LEU A 315 8.41 -11.96 -1.55
C LEU A 315 9.70 -11.36 -2.12
N SER A 316 10.26 -10.32 -1.47
CA SER A 316 11.46 -9.62 -1.92
C SER A 316 12.68 -10.54 -1.97
N ALA A 317 12.80 -11.47 -1.03
CA ALA A 317 13.83 -12.50 -1.03
C ALA A 317 13.65 -13.54 -2.14
N ALA A 318 12.41 -13.83 -2.54
CA ALA A 318 12.08 -14.87 -3.52
C ALA A 318 11.96 -14.36 -4.98
N VAL A 319 11.73 -13.06 -5.20
CA VAL A 319 11.61 -12.51 -6.55
C VAL A 319 12.93 -12.47 -7.28
N SER A 320 12.87 -12.71 -8.59
CA SER A 320 14.02 -12.59 -9.49
C SER A 320 13.59 -12.11 -10.88
N GLY A 321 14.54 -11.55 -11.62
CA GLY A 321 14.34 -11.11 -13.00
C GLY A 321 13.44 -9.88 -13.11
N ARG A 322 12.27 -10.03 -13.75
CA ARG A 322 11.32 -8.92 -14.01
C ARG A 322 10.23 -8.79 -12.94
N LEU A 323 10.21 -9.67 -11.94
CA LEU A 323 9.27 -9.52 -10.82
C LEU A 323 9.72 -8.37 -9.92
N VAL A 324 8.75 -7.60 -9.46
CA VAL A 324 8.92 -6.53 -8.47
C VAL A 324 7.93 -6.77 -7.34
N VAL A 325 8.33 -6.41 -6.13
CA VAL A 325 7.46 -6.41 -4.95
C VAL A 325 7.13 -4.95 -4.65
N GLU A 326 5.85 -4.69 -4.50
CA GLU A 326 5.32 -3.40 -4.10
C GLU A 326 4.64 -3.57 -2.74
N GLU A 327 5.08 -2.81 -1.73
CA GLU A 327 4.46 -2.86 -0.41
C GLU A 327 3.05 -2.26 -0.42
N THR A 328 2.21 -2.70 0.51
CA THR A 328 0.86 -2.19 0.69
C THR A 328 0.73 -1.40 1.98
N ARG A 329 -0.30 -0.57 2.08
CA ARG A 329 -0.67 0.13 3.32
C ARG A 329 -1.61 -0.67 4.22
N ILE A 330 -1.71 -1.99 3.99
CA ILE A 330 -2.47 -2.89 4.85
C ILE A 330 -1.73 -3.03 6.19
N ARG A 331 -2.47 -3.30 7.27
CA ARG A 331 -1.91 -3.61 8.58
C ARG A 331 -0.76 -4.63 8.45
N PRO A 332 0.40 -4.41 9.09
CA PRO A 332 1.51 -5.34 9.00
C PRO A 332 1.14 -6.71 9.55
N LEU A 333 1.80 -7.71 8.99
CA LEU A 333 1.79 -9.09 9.46
C LEU A 333 2.72 -9.22 10.65
N HIS A 334 2.30 -9.97 11.66
CA HIS A 334 3.12 -10.20 12.84
C HIS A 334 3.75 -11.59 12.71
N VAL A 335 5.07 -11.64 12.58
CA VAL A 335 5.83 -12.89 12.64
C VAL A 335 6.06 -13.22 14.11
N THR A 336 5.80 -14.45 14.50
CA THR A 336 5.81 -14.92 15.89
C THR A 336 6.31 -16.37 16.00
N VAL A 337 6.34 -16.89 17.22
CA VAL A 337 6.57 -18.30 17.58
C VAL A 337 5.26 -18.86 18.13
N ALA A 338 4.91 -20.08 17.71
CA ALA A 338 3.78 -20.82 18.25
C ALA A 338 4.20 -21.78 19.36
N ALA A 339 3.37 -21.89 20.39
CA ALA A 339 3.52 -22.80 21.51
C ALA A 339 2.18 -23.50 21.82
N PRO A 340 2.19 -24.65 22.50
CA PRO A 340 0.96 -25.30 22.93
C PRO A 340 0.10 -24.39 23.80
N GLU A 341 -1.22 -24.53 23.69
CA GLU A 341 -2.17 -23.75 24.50
C GLU A 341 -1.90 -23.94 26.00
N GLY A 342 -1.73 -22.83 26.73
CA GLY A 342 -1.41 -22.82 28.16
C GLY A 342 0.06 -23.08 28.48
N SER A 343 0.96 -23.03 27.49
CA SER A 343 2.39 -23.26 27.71
C SER A 343 3.03 -22.17 28.58
N SER A 344 3.73 -22.60 29.63
CA SER A 344 4.51 -21.72 30.50
C SER A 344 5.72 -21.08 29.78
N LEU A 345 6.13 -21.64 28.65
CA LEU A 345 7.22 -21.12 27.85
C LEU A 345 6.87 -19.79 27.18
N VAL A 346 5.59 -19.53 26.88
CA VAL A 346 5.17 -18.30 26.18
C VAL A 346 5.62 -17.05 26.94
N GLU A 347 5.26 -16.94 28.21
CA GLU A 347 5.64 -15.79 29.05
C GLU A 347 7.18 -15.65 29.21
N THR A 348 7.88 -16.78 29.25
CA THR A 348 9.35 -16.79 29.38
C THR A 348 10.01 -16.31 28.08
N LEU A 349 9.52 -16.78 26.93
CA LEU A 349 9.97 -16.38 25.60
C LEU A 349 9.60 -14.93 25.30
N ASP A 350 8.41 -14.47 25.70
CA ASP A 350 7.96 -13.10 25.49
C ASP A 350 8.91 -12.10 26.15
N ARG A 351 9.29 -12.34 27.41
CA ARG A 351 10.26 -11.49 28.12
C ARG A 351 11.61 -11.49 27.40
N ALA A 352 12.13 -12.67 27.06
CA ALA A 352 13.42 -12.81 26.38
C ALA A 352 13.44 -12.16 24.99
N PHE A 353 12.34 -12.27 24.23
CA PHE A 353 12.19 -11.60 22.94
C PHE A 353 12.11 -10.09 23.10
N LEU A 354 11.26 -9.58 23.99
CA LEU A 354 11.10 -8.13 24.20
C LEU A 354 12.42 -7.47 24.61
N ASP A 355 13.18 -8.08 25.52
CA ASP A 355 14.48 -7.56 25.96
C ASP A 355 15.48 -7.43 24.80
N ARG A 356 15.40 -8.34 23.81
CA ARG A 356 16.31 -8.37 22.66
C ARG A 356 15.86 -7.52 21.50
N LEU A 357 14.57 -7.50 21.23
CA LEU A 357 13.98 -6.63 20.21
C LEU A 357 14.23 -5.15 20.56
N ALA A 358 14.33 -4.83 21.85
CA ALA A 358 14.74 -3.50 22.33
C ALA A 358 16.26 -3.22 22.22
N GLY A 359 17.08 -4.26 22.04
CA GLY A 359 18.53 -4.16 21.98
C GLY A 359 19.11 -3.90 20.57
N PRO A 360 20.38 -3.47 20.46
CA PRO A 360 21.02 -3.19 19.18
C PRO A 360 21.27 -4.45 18.32
N GLY A 361 21.33 -5.63 18.94
CA GLY A 361 21.58 -6.91 18.25
C GLY A 361 20.48 -7.27 17.25
N TRP A 362 19.22 -6.94 17.55
CA TRP A 362 18.11 -7.21 16.62
C TRP A 362 18.21 -6.38 15.34
N LEU A 363 18.56 -5.11 15.44
CA LEU A 363 18.75 -4.24 14.28
C LEU A 363 19.90 -4.71 13.38
N GLU A 364 20.93 -5.31 13.96
CA GLU A 364 22.02 -5.92 13.20
C GLU A 364 21.57 -7.20 12.48
N LEU A 365 20.80 -8.06 13.14
CA LEU A 365 20.20 -9.25 12.52
C LEU A 365 19.29 -8.88 11.35
N ARG A 366 18.41 -7.88 11.51
CA ARG A 366 17.54 -7.41 10.42
C ARG A 366 18.34 -6.92 9.22
N ARG A 367 19.41 -6.13 9.44
CA ARG A 367 20.29 -5.65 8.36
C ARG A 367 21.07 -6.79 7.70
N ARG A 368 21.57 -7.75 8.48
CA ARG A 368 22.33 -8.90 7.96
C ARG A 368 21.52 -9.72 6.96
N TYR A 369 20.23 -9.93 7.25
CA TYR A 369 19.36 -10.78 6.45
C TYR A 369 18.42 -10.01 5.50
N GLY A 370 18.48 -8.67 5.47
CA GLY A 370 17.62 -7.85 4.60
C GLY A 370 16.15 -7.82 5.03
N ALA A 371 15.86 -8.02 6.32
CA ALA A 371 14.51 -8.07 6.87
C ALA A 371 13.93 -6.69 7.26
N GLY A 372 14.43 -5.58 6.69
CA GLY A 372 14.00 -4.25 7.12
C GLY A 372 14.59 -3.04 6.39
N GLU A 373 14.79 -3.13 5.07
CA GLU A 373 15.10 -1.94 4.23
C GLU A 373 13.86 -1.35 3.58
#